data_AF-I7KQ16-F1
#
_entry.id   AF-I7KQ16-F1
#
_cell.length_a   1.000
_cell.length_b   1.000
_cell.length_c   1.000
_cell.angle_alpha   90.00
_cell.angle_beta   90.00
_cell.angle_gamma   90.00
#
_symmetry.space_group_name_H-M   'P 1'
#
loop_
_entity.id
_entity.type
_entity.pdbx_description
1 polymer ?
#
loop_
_entity_poly.entity_id
_entity_poly.type
_entity_poly.pdbx_seq_one_letter_code
_entity_poly.pdbx_strand_id
1 'polypeptide(L)'
;MDKKAIIKDLALTQRIGHHHALGTAITLQIYGMKDDYVINKSFELIDHYEDLLTVNRDVSEVMDVNHAAGKEAVQVTPGTYGLIKLAVEKSRENFGFNALIGPVVKLWHIGFKGAHVPTDDQIKEKMALIDPANATLNDQDQTVFLTKKGMELDLGGIAKGWIADRIKDYWLACGVKSGIINLGGNILLVGDSPKRPSGNWAIGVQDPKASRGGNITSVMVQECSAVTSGTYERYLVVDGKKYHHLIDPRTGYPVQTDLAGVTTFTKKSVDAEIECKRLFFAGHPIPGWHDNVNRIGAVFVYADEHVEYDNFGDR
;
A
#
# COMPACT_ATOMS: atom_id res chain seq x y z
N MET A 1 -27.08 -30.29 23.51
CA MET A 1 -26.57 -29.10 22.81
C MET A 1 -26.31 -29.47 21.36
N ASP A 2 -26.86 -28.73 20.41
CA ASP A 2 -26.75 -29.02 18.97
C ASP A 2 -25.34 -28.69 18.46
N LYS A 3 -24.66 -29.67 17.84
CA LYS A 3 -23.30 -29.51 17.28
C LYS A 3 -23.25 -28.39 16.24
N LYS A 4 -24.33 -28.18 15.45
CA LYS A 4 -24.39 -27.08 14.48
C LYS A 4 -24.40 -25.70 15.14
N ALA A 5 -25.07 -25.57 16.28
CA ALA A 5 -25.10 -24.33 17.05
C ALA A 5 -23.72 -24.03 17.65
N ILE A 6 -23.03 -25.04 18.21
CA ILE A 6 -21.67 -24.88 18.77
C ILE A 6 -20.65 -24.48 17.69
N ILE A 7 -20.71 -25.12 16.51
CA ILE A 7 -19.79 -24.80 15.40
C ILE A 7 -20.01 -23.37 14.89
N LYS A 8 -21.26 -22.92 14.82
CA LYS A 8 -21.60 -21.54 14.41
C LYS A 8 -21.10 -20.50 15.41
N ASP A 9 -21.21 -20.79 16.71
CA ASP A 9 -20.74 -19.92 17.78
C ASP A 9 -19.20 -19.80 17.79
N LEU A 10 -18.49 -20.90 17.54
CA LEU A 10 -17.03 -20.88 17.40
C LEU A 10 -16.58 -20.07 16.17
N ALA A 11 -17.24 -20.23 15.01
CA ALA A 11 -16.90 -19.48 13.79
C ALA A 11 -17.09 -17.96 13.92
N LEU A 12 -17.98 -17.53 14.81
CA LEU A 12 -18.21 -16.11 15.13
C LEU A 12 -17.30 -15.58 16.24
N THR A 13 -16.61 -16.46 16.96
CA THR A 13 -15.59 -16.06 17.95
C THR A 13 -14.50 -15.29 17.22
N GLN A 14 -14.20 -14.08 17.70
CA GLN A 14 -13.22 -13.18 17.10
C GLN A 14 -12.14 -12.83 18.12
N ARG A 15 -10.90 -12.74 17.64
CA ARG A 15 -9.79 -12.09 18.34
C ARG A 15 -9.37 -10.87 17.54
N ILE A 16 -9.12 -9.77 18.23
CA ILE A 16 -8.69 -8.51 17.63
C ILE A 16 -7.45 -8.07 18.38
N GLY A 17 -6.38 -7.83 17.63
CA GLY A 17 -5.16 -7.21 18.13
C GLY A 17 -4.97 -5.83 17.51
N HIS A 18 -4.34 -4.95 18.27
CA HIS A 18 -3.92 -3.63 17.81
C HIS A 18 -2.41 -3.48 18.02
N HIS A 19 -1.76 -2.84 17.06
CA HIS A 19 -0.32 -2.56 17.10
C HIS A 19 -0.03 -1.25 16.38
N HIS A 20 1.17 -0.71 16.55
CA HIS A 20 1.63 0.47 15.82
C HIS A 20 3.00 0.21 15.21
N ALA A 21 3.03 0.12 13.88
CA ALA A 21 4.21 -0.16 13.06
C ALA A 21 3.96 0.39 11.65
N LEU A 22 5.01 0.43 10.82
CA LEU A 22 4.97 0.97 9.45
C LEU A 22 4.50 2.43 9.40
N GLY A 23 4.72 3.18 10.49
CA GLY A 23 4.23 4.54 10.68
C GLY A 23 2.71 4.69 10.71
N THR A 24 1.96 3.64 11.09
CA THR A 24 0.50 3.66 11.14
C THR A 24 -0.08 2.74 12.21
N ALA A 25 -1.39 2.90 12.48
CA ALA A 25 -2.13 1.98 13.33
C ALA A 25 -2.48 0.70 12.56
N ILE A 26 -2.20 -0.44 13.19
CA ILE A 26 -2.45 -1.77 12.64
C ILE A 26 -3.57 -2.43 13.46
N THR A 27 -4.49 -3.08 12.77
CA THR A 27 -5.52 -3.90 13.39
C THR A 27 -5.60 -5.24 12.68
N LEU A 28 -5.48 -6.31 13.46
CA LEU A 28 -5.59 -7.68 12.99
C LEU A 28 -6.79 -8.33 13.64
N GLN A 29 -7.66 -8.93 12.84
CA GLN A 29 -8.84 -9.62 13.31
C GLN A 29 -8.90 -11.03 12.72
N ILE A 30 -8.97 -12.04 13.58
CA ILE A 30 -9.14 -13.44 13.17
C ILE A 30 -10.44 -13.99 13.72
N TYR A 31 -11.06 -14.92 13.00
CA TYR A 31 -12.27 -15.62 13.39
C TYR A 31 -12.03 -17.12 13.58
N GLY A 32 -12.82 -17.76 14.45
CA GLY A 32 -12.76 -19.20 14.66
C GLY A 32 -11.61 -19.67 15.57
N MET A 33 -10.83 -18.75 16.13
CA MET A 33 -9.71 -19.04 17.02
C MET A 33 -9.87 -18.34 18.37
N LYS A 34 -9.33 -18.94 19.43
CA LYS A 34 -9.47 -18.46 20.80
C LYS A 34 -8.19 -17.89 21.39
N ASP A 35 -7.01 -18.23 20.91
CA ASP A 35 -5.75 -17.66 21.40
C ASP A 35 -5.29 -16.46 20.56
N ASP A 36 -4.42 -15.63 21.16
CA ASP A 36 -3.77 -14.51 20.48
C ASP A 36 -2.44 -14.89 19.84
N TYR A 37 -2.03 -16.17 19.88
CA TYR A 37 -0.67 -16.55 19.48
C TYR A 37 -0.39 -16.14 18.03
N VAL A 38 -1.34 -16.43 17.12
CA VAL A 38 -1.23 -16.07 15.70
C VAL A 38 -1.19 -14.55 15.51
N ILE A 39 -1.99 -13.78 16.27
CA ILE A 39 -1.98 -12.31 16.21
C ILE A 39 -0.63 -11.76 16.67
N ASN A 40 -0.13 -12.21 17.82
CA ASN A 40 1.14 -11.73 18.37
C ASN A 40 2.32 -12.05 17.45
N LYS A 41 2.35 -13.27 16.89
CA LYS A 41 3.36 -13.64 15.88
C LYS A 41 3.23 -12.85 14.58
N SER A 42 2.03 -12.43 14.21
CA SER A 42 1.84 -11.53 13.08
C SER A 42 2.43 -10.14 13.35
N PHE A 43 2.31 -9.62 14.57
CA PHE A 43 2.96 -8.35 14.93
C PHE A 43 4.48 -8.45 14.91
N GLU A 44 5.06 -9.52 15.48
CA GLU A 44 6.50 -9.77 15.38
C GLU A 44 6.98 -9.82 13.92
N LEU A 45 6.21 -10.46 13.03
CA LEU A 45 6.54 -10.55 11.61
C LEU A 45 6.41 -9.19 10.88
N ILE A 46 5.43 -8.37 11.25
CA ILE A 46 5.28 -7.00 10.74
C ILE A 46 6.48 -6.15 11.15
N ASP A 47 6.87 -6.18 12.43
CA ASP A 47 8.01 -5.43 12.96
C ASP A 47 9.30 -5.85 12.26
N HIS A 48 9.50 -7.15 12.07
CA HIS A 48 10.64 -7.69 11.32
C HIS A 48 10.70 -7.14 9.89
N TYR A 49 9.57 -7.09 9.17
CA TYR A 49 9.56 -6.51 7.83
C TYR A 49 9.73 -4.99 7.83
N GLU A 50 9.25 -4.27 8.85
CA GLU A 50 9.54 -2.84 8.99
C GLU A 50 11.05 -2.59 9.18
N ASP A 51 11.72 -3.42 9.98
CA ASP A 51 13.17 -3.37 10.20
C ASP A 51 13.98 -3.59 8.92
N LEU A 52 13.53 -4.49 8.03
CA LEU A 52 14.20 -4.72 6.75
C LEU A 52 13.92 -3.64 5.70
N LEU A 53 12.71 -3.08 5.67
CA LEU A 53 12.21 -2.33 4.52
C LEU A 53 12.16 -0.80 4.72
N THR A 54 12.28 -0.31 5.95
CA THR A 54 12.07 1.11 6.23
C THR A 54 13.16 2.00 5.61
N VAL A 55 12.77 3.20 5.21
CA VAL A 55 13.68 4.28 4.76
C VAL A 55 13.74 5.46 5.73
N ASN A 56 13.08 5.32 6.88
CA ASN A 56 12.96 6.35 7.91
C ASN A 56 13.91 6.13 9.10
N ARG A 57 14.72 5.08 9.05
CA ARG A 57 15.81 4.79 10.01
C ARG A 57 17.10 4.65 9.22
N ASP A 58 18.24 4.87 9.87
CA ASP A 58 19.54 4.80 9.21
C ASP A 58 19.95 3.37 8.83
N VAL A 59 19.35 2.35 9.44
CA VAL A 59 19.70 0.94 9.22
C VAL A 59 18.47 0.16 8.78
N SER A 60 18.56 -0.42 7.59
CA SER A 60 17.66 -1.41 6.99
C SER A 60 18.31 -1.93 5.71
N GLU A 61 17.84 -3.04 5.13
CA GLU A 61 18.40 -3.53 3.86
C GLU A 61 18.17 -2.53 2.71
N VAL A 62 17.03 -1.83 2.71
CA VAL A 62 16.75 -0.78 1.71
C VAL A 62 17.68 0.42 1.90
N MET A 63 18.00 0.77 3.14
CA MET A 63 18.93 1.86 3.42
C MET A 63 20.38 1.48 3.12
N ASP A 64 20.77 0.22 3.28
CA ASP A 64 22.07 -0.27 2.84
C ASP A 64 22.25 -0.08 1.33
N VAL A 65 21.22 -0.42 0.54
CA VAL A 65 21.18 -0.13 -0.92
C VAL A 65 21.28 1.37 -1.19
N ASN A 66 20.52 2.21 -0.47
CA ASN A 66 20.54 3.67 -0.65
C ASN A 66 21.91 4.29 -0.30
N HIS A 67 22.56 3.83 0.78
CA HIS A 67 23.88 4.29 1.20
C HIS A 67 25.00 3.86 0.25
N ALA A 68 24.82 2.74 -0.45
CA ALA A 68 25.72 2.23 -1.47
C ALA A 68 25.50 2.82 -2.88
N ALA A 69 24.48 3.69 -3.06
CA ALA A 69 24.18 4.28 -4.36
C ALA A 69 25.39 4.98 -5.00
N GLY A 70 25.69 4.60 -6.25
CA GLY A 70 26.85 5.05 -7.02
C GLY A 70 28.20 4.47 -6.59
N LYS A 71 28.22 3.47 -5.69
CA LYS A 71 29.45 2.83 -5.19
C LYS A 71 29.53 1.35 -5.56
N GLU A 72 28.59 0.55 -5.08
CA GLU A 72 28.64 -0.91 -5.22
C GLU A 72 27.26 -1.56 -5.12
N ALA A 73 27.16 -2.81 -5.60
CA ALA A 73 25.96 -3.62 -5.47
C ALA A 73 25.83 -4.18 -4.04
N VAL A 74 24.61 -4.20 -3.51
CA VAL A 74 24.31 -4.69 -2.16
C VAL A 74 23.46 -5.95 -2.25
N GLN A 75 23.91 -7.02 -1.60
CA GLN A 75 23.12 -8.24 -1.42
C GLN A 75 22.07 -8.01 -0.32
N VAL A 76 20.83 -8.44 -0.57
CA VAL A 76 19.72 -8.33 0.39
C VAL A 76 19.00 -9.67 0.52
N THR A 77 18.13 -9.81 1.52
CA THR A 77 17.35 -11.06 1.68
C THR A 77 16.43 -11.31 0.48
N PRO A 78 16.04 -12.57 0.20
CA PRO A 78 15.16 -12.91 -0.91
C PRO A 78 13.83 -12.13 -0.92
N GLY A 79 13.26 -11.87 0.26
CA GLY A 79 12.01 -11.11 0.42
C GLY A 79 12.16 -9.66 -0.01
N THR A 80 13.20 -8.98 0.50
CA THR A 80 13.54 -7.61 0.12
C THR A 80 13.89 -7.52 -1.36
N TYR A 81 14.73 -8.42 -1.88
CA TYR A 81 15.08 -8.45 -3.30
C TYR A 81 13.85 -8.59 -4.19
N GLY A 82 12.96 -9.54 -3.87
CA GLY A 82 11.73 -9.76 -4.64
C GLY A 82 10.81 -8.53 -4.66
N LEU A 83 10.67 -7.84 -3.53
CA LEU A 83 9.88 -6.61 -3.45
C LEU A 83 10.53 -5.45 -4.22
N ILE A 84 11.85 -5.24 -4.07
CA ILE A 84 12.58 -4.20 -4.83
C ILE A 84 12.47 -4.48 -6.32
N LYS A 85 12.67 -5.72 -6.75
CA LYS A 85 12.57 -6.12 -8.16
C LYS A 85 11.19 -5.77 -8.72
N LEU A 86 10.13 -6.19 -8.05
CA LEU A 86 8.76 -5.86 -8.46
C LEU A 86 8.55 -4.34 -8.53
N ALA A 87 9.00 -3.61 -7.51
CA ALA A 87 8.83 -2.16 -7.45
C ALA A 87 9.58 -1.45 -8.60
N VAL A 88 10.82 -1.83 -8.88
CA VAL A 88 11.61 -1.28 -10.00
C VAL A 88 10.98 -1.64 -11.35
N GLU A 89 10.52 -2.87 -11.53
CA GLU A 89 9.81 -3.29 -12.76
C GLU A 89 8.54 -2.46 -12.98
N LYS A 90 7.72 -2.24 -11.94
CA LYS A 90 6.54 -1.37 -12.02
C LYS A 90 6.88 0.09 -12.26
N SER A 91 8.00 0.57 -11.74
CA SER A 91 8.47 1.92 -11.98
C SER A 91 8.79 2.16 -13.46
N ARG A 92 9.33 1.14 -14.14
CA ARG A 92 9.66 1.21 -15.58
C ARG A 92 8.45 1.31 -16.49
N GLU A 93 7.26 0.93 -16.01
CA GLU A 93 6.00 1.14 -16.74
C GLU A 93 5.57 2.61 -16.80
N ASN A 94 6.15 3.48 -15.96
CA ASN A 94 5.99 4.94 -16.00
C ASN A 94 4.52 5.45 -15.94
N PHE A 95 3.66 4.76 -15.19
CA PHE A 95 2.26 5.16 -15.01
C PHE A 95 2.02 6.12 -13.83
N GLY A 96 3.08 6.51 -13.10
CA GLY A 96 3.02 7.42 -11.95
C GLY A 96 3.52 6.80 -10.64
N PHE A 97 3.63 5.47 -10.52
CA PHE A 97 4.40 4.84 -9.45
C PHE A 97 5.89 4.85 -9.81
N ASN A 98 6.76 5.19 -8.86
CA ASN A 98 8.20 5.03 -8.99
C ASN A 98 8.84 4.74 -7.63
N ALA A 99 9.51 3.60 -7.51
CA ALA A 99 10.20 3.17 -6.30
C ALA A 99 11.50 3.93 -6.06
N LEU A 100 12.03 4.65 -7.06
CA LEU A 100 13.24 5.47 -6.95
C LEU A 100 12.91 6.94 -6.59
N ILE A 101 11.67 7.22 -6.18
CA ILE A 101 11.18 8.58 -5.92
C ILE A 101 11.74 9.23 -4.64
N GLY A 102 12.48 8.46 -3.83
CA GLY A 102 13.02 8.87 -2.53
C GLY A 102 13.64 10.28 -2.52
N PRO A 103 14.55 10.63 -3.46
CA PRO A 103 15.18 11.95 -3.47
C PRO A 103 14.18 13.11 -3.64
N VAL A 104 13.10 12.89 -4.39
CA VAL A 104 12.06 13.91 -4.64
C VAL A 104 11.08 13.96 -3.46
N VAL A 105 10.63 12.82 -2.93
CA VAL A 105 9.76 12.80 -1.73
C VAL A 105 10.46 13.49 -0.55
N LYS A 106 11.74 13.17 -0.32
CA LYS A 106 12.53 13.82 0.72
C LYS A 106 12.70 15.31 0.46
N LEU A 107 12.85 15.76 -0.79
CA LEU A 107 12.94 17.19 -1.09
C LEU A 107 11.68 17.96 -0.63
N TRP A 108 10.49 17.41 -0.83
CA TRP A 108 9.22 18.04 -0.46
C TRP A 108 8.91 18.00 1.04
N HIS A 109 9.36 16.97 1.76
CA HIS A 109 9.07 16.74 3.19
C HIS A 109 7.56 16.73 3.55
N ILE A 110 6.63 16.56 2.59
CA ILE A 110 5.19 16.60 2.87
C ILE A 110 4.79 15.47 3.82
N GLY A 111 4.13 15.82 4.93
CA GLY A 111 3.78 14.88 6.00
C GLY A 111 4.82 14.79 7.12
N PHE A 112 5.92 15.54 7.03
CA PHE A 112 6.95 15.65 8.06
C PHE A 112 7.15 17.11 8.49
N LYS A 113 7.85 17.31 9.60
CA LYS A 113 8.28 18.65 10.04
C LYS A 113 9.24 19.24 8.99
N GLY A 114 9.00 20.48 8.56
CA GLY A 114 9.83 21.15 7.56
C GLY A 114 9.34 21.01 6.11
N ALA A 115 8.12 20.52 5.89
CA ALA A 115 7.46 20.55 4.59
C ALA A 115 7.50 21.97 3.98
N HIS A 116 7.95 22.08 2.75
CA HIS A 116 8.04 23.34 2.01
C HIS A 116 7.82 23.08 0.52
N VAL A 117 7.63 24.15 -0.25
CA VAL A 117 7.59 24.08 -1.72
C VAL A 117 9.02 24.27 -2.23
N PRO A 118 9.64 23.25 -2.85
CA PRO A 118 10.99 23.36 -3.40
C PRO A 118 11.01 24.25 -4.65
N THR A 119 12.19 24.73 -5.03
CA THR A 119 12.35 25.46 -6.30
C THR A 119 12.40 24.49 -7.48
N ASP A 120 12.07 24.99 -8.67
CA ASP A 120 12.11 24.21 -9.91
C ASP A 120 13.51 23.63 -10.20
N ASP A 121 14.57 24.38 -9.87
CA ASP A 121 15.95 23.91 -10.00
C ASP A 121 16.26 22.75 -9.05
N GLN A 122 15.79 22.81 -7.80
CA GLN A 122 15.95 21.72 -6.83
C GLN A 122 15.19 20.47 -7.28
N ILE A 123 13.97 20.63 -7.80
CA ILE A 123 13.16 19.52 -8.33
C ILE A 123 13.89 18.90 -9.50
N LYS A 124 14.33 19.71 -10.47
CA LYS A 124 15.07 19.24 -11.65
C LYS A 124 16.33 18.46 -11.28
N GLU A 125 17.08 18.91 -10.27
CA GLU A 125 18.26 18.20 -9.77
C GLU A 125 17.88 16.80 -9.24
N LYS A 126 16.84 16.69 -8.41
CA LYS A 126 16.42 15.40 -7.82
C LYS A 126 15.77 14.48 -8.84
N MET A 127 15.06 15.02 -9.83
CA MET A 127 14.47 14.24 -10.92
C MET A 127 15.52 13.49 -11.76
N ALA A 128 16.77 13.97 -11.81
CA ALA A 128 17.86 13.26 -12.48
C ALA A 128 18.30 11.95 -11.78
N LEU A 129 17.82 11.72 -10.55
CA LEU A 129 18.18 10.60 -9.68
C LEU A 129 17.08 9.53 -9.55
N ILE A 130 15.95 9.68 -10.23
CA ILE A 130 14.78 8.78 -10.05
C ILE A 130 14.51 7.86 -11.24
N ASP A 131 15.36 7.86 -12.26
CA ASP A 131 15.16 7.02 -13.45
C ASP A 131 15.40 5.52 -13.10
N PRO A 132 14.36 4.67 -13.18
CA PRO A 132 14.45 3.25 -12.77
C PRO A 132 15.31 2.40 -13.71
N ALA A 133 15.73 2.90 -14.86
CA ALA A 133 16.73 2.24 -15.71
C ALA A 133 18.12 2.21 -15.03
N ASN A 134 18.37 3.12 -14.08
CA ASN A 134 19.62 3.19 -13.31
C ASN A 134 19.64 2.27 -12.08
N ALA A 135 18.66 1.37 -11.94
CA ALA A 135 18.66 0.29 -10.95
C ALA A 135 18.98 -1.04 -11.64
N THR A 136 20.16 -1.60 -11.33
CA THR A 136 20.60 -2.92 -11.80
C THR A 136 20.25 -3.99 -10.76
N LEU A 137 19.64 -5.07 -11.21
CA LEU A 137 19.17 -6.19 -10.38
C LEU A 137 19.84 -7.48 -10.85
N ASN A 138 20.39 -8.26 -9.94
CA ASN A 138 20.98 -9.57 -10.23
C ASN A 138 20.20 -10.67 -9.50
N ASP A 139 19.49 -11.50 -10.27
CA ASP A 139 18.63 -12.57 -9.74
C ASP A 139 19.41 -13.72 -9.11
N GLN A 140 20.64 -13.99 -9.58
CA GLN A 140 21.45 -15.10 -9.07
C GLN A 140 22.00 -14.78 -7.69
N ASP A 141 22.53 -13.57 -7.53
CA ASP A 141 23.19 -13.14 -6.30
C ASP A 141 22.26 -12.37 -5.35
N GLN A 142 21.05 -12.03 -5.81
CA GLN A 142 20.06 -11.20 -5.10
C GLN A 142 20.64 -9.84 -4.70
N THR A 143 21.39 -9.22 -5.61
CA THR A 143 22.01 -7.91 -5.39
C THR A 143 21.29 -6.80 -6.12
N VAL A 144 21.24 -5.63 -5.49
CA VAL A 144 20.70 -4.38 -6.05
C VAL A 144 21.81 -3.35 -6.16
N PHE A 145 21.94 -2.70 -7.31
CA PHE A 145 22.88 -1.60 -7.52
C PHE A 145 22.17 -0.39 -8.10
N LEU A 146 22.23 0.74 -7.40
CA LEU A 146 21.80 2.04 -7.91
C LEU A 146 23.01 2.76 -8.53
N THR A 147 22.99 2.98 -9.84
CA THR A 147 24.21 3.34 -10.58
C THR A 147 24.69 4.77 -10.36
N LYS A 148 23.85 5.66 -9.83
CA LYS A 148 24.20 7.07 -9.59
C LYS A 148 24.21 7.38 -8.09
N LYS A 149 25.20 8.17 -7.68
CA LYS A 149 25.28 8.70 -6.30
C LYS A 149 24.06 9.57 -6.02
N GLY A 150 23.41 9.33 -4.88
CA GLY A 150 22.24 10.08 -4.43
C GLY A 150 20.89 9.54 -4.92
N MET A 151 20.87 8.45 -5.70
CA MET A 151 19.64 7.69 -5.90
C MET A 151 19.17 7.07 -4.58
N GLU A 152 17.86 6.96 -4.40
CA GLU A 152 17.29 6.30 -3.23
C GLU A 152 16.01 5.56 -3.62
N LEU A 153 15.90 4.32 -3.14
CA LEU A 153 14.67 3.57 -3.08
C LEU A 153 13.77 4.09 -1.96
N ASP A 154 12.47 4.12 -2.24
CA ASP A 154 11.37 4.30 -1.29
C ASP A 154 10.27 3.27 -1.62
N LEU A 155 10.04 2.34 -0.71
CA LEU A 155 9.04 1.27 -0.85
C LEU A 155 7.72 1.59 -0.13
N GLY A 156 7.53 2.80 0.40
CA GLY A 156 6.34 3.17 1.18
C GLY A 156 5.02 3.03 0.42
N GLY A 157 5.08 3.14 -0.92
CA GLY A 157 3.93 2.96 -1.81
C GLY A 157 3.63 1.51 -2.25
N ILE A 158 4.34 0.51 -1.72
CA ILE A 158 4.14 -0.91 -2.09
C ILE A 158 4.32 -1.88 -0.91
N ALA A 159 5.13 -1.52 0.09
CA ALA A 159 5.54 -2.42 1.17
C ALA A 159 4.37 -2.92 2.03
N LYS A 160 3.39 -2.08 2.35
CA LYS A 160 2.23 -2.50 3.19
C LYS A 160 1.43 -3.61 2.52
N GLY A 161 1.16 -3.49 1.22
CA GLY A 161 0.49 -4.54 0.46
C GLY A 161 1.29 -5.85 0.46
N TRP A 162 2.60 -5.77 0.23
CA TRP A 162 3.45 -6.97 0.28
C TRP A 162 3.48 -7.62 1.68
N ILE A 163 3.60 -6.83 2.75
CA ILE A 163 3.57 -7.31 4.14
C ILE A 163 2.21 -7.95 4.45
N ALA A 164 1.10 -7.33 4.05
CA ALA A 164 -0.23 -7.90 4.25
C ALA A 164 -0.35 -9.28 3.59
N ASP A 165 0.19 -9.44 2.37
CA ASP A 165 0.22 -10.74 1.68
C ASP A 165 1.06 -11.77 2.46
N ARG A 166 2.21 -11.40 3.05
CA ARG A 166 3.01 -12.32 3.88
C ARG A 166 2.29 -12.71 5.17
N ILE A 167 1.57 -11.78 5.80
CA ILE A 167 0.77 -12.07 6.99
C ILE A 167 -0.38 -13.03 6.64
N LYS A 168 -1.02 -12.86 5.49
CA LYS A 168 -2.01 -13.80 4.99
C LYS A 168 -1.40 -15.19 4.75
N ASP A 169 -0.23 -15.29 4.14
CA ASP A 169 0.45 -16.58 3.95
C ASP A 169 0.71 -17.27 5.30
N TYR A 170 1.19 -16.53 6.31
CA TYR A 170 1.38 -17.03 7.66
C TYR A 170 0.07 -17.50 8.32
N TRP A 171 -1.01 -16.73 8.17
CA TRP A 171 -2.35 -17.06 8.68
C TRP A 171 -2.88 -18.36 8.08
N LEU A 172 -2.76 -18.52 6.76
CA LEU A 172 -3.18 -19.74 6.07
C LEU A 172 -2.36 -20.95 6.54
N ALA A 173 -1.05 -20.79 6.72
CA ALA A 173 -0.18 -21.83 7.28
C ALA A 173 -0.56 -22.22 8.72
N CYS A 174 -1.07 -21.28 9.51
CA CYS A 174 -1.59 -21.52 10.86
C CYS A 174 -3.04 -22.03 10.88
N GLY A 175 -3.68 -22.20 9.72
CA GLY A 175 -5.07 -22.68 9.62
C GLY A 175 -6.15 -21.63 9.90
N VAL A 176 -5.80 -20.33 9.88
CA VAL A 176 -6.80 -19.25 9.94
C VAL A 176 -7.61 -19.28 8.64
N LYS A 177 -8.93 -19.40 8.79
CA LYS A 177 -9.85 -19.49 7.63
C LYS A 177 -10.48 -18.16 7.26
N SER A 178 -10.69 -17.28 8.23
CA SER A 178 -11.36 -16.00 8.01
C SER A 178 -10.75 -14.91 8.89
N GLY A 179 -10.55 -13.72 8.32
CA GLY A 179 -9.99 -12.59 9.07
C GLY A 179 -9.82 -11.32 8.24
N ILE A 180 -9.39 -10.26 8.93
CA ILE A 180 -9.12 -8.94 8.36
C ILE A 180 -7.72 -8.51 8.82
N ILE A 181 -6.86 -8.24 7.86
CA ILE A 181 -5.55 -7.61 8.06
C ILE A 181 -5.70 -6.14 7.65
N ASN A 182 -5.56 -5.21 8.58
CA ASN A 182 -5.64 -3.78 8.28
C ASN A 182 -4.33 -3.09 8.69
N LEU A 183 -3.51 -2.77 7.67
CA LEU A 183 -2.23 -2.06 7.85
C LEU A 183 -2.45 -0.58 7.52
N GLY A 184 -3.10 0.15 8.42
CA GLY A 184 -3.28 1.58 8.26
C GLY A 184 -4.19 2.01 7.13
N GLY A 185 -5.23 1.22 6.79
CA GLY A 185 -6.15 1.48 5.68
C GLY A 185 -5.90 0.57 4.46
N ASN A 186 -4.74 -0.06 4.38
CA ASN A 186 -4.51 -1.19 3.48
C ASN A 186 -5.19 -2.43 4.08
N ILE A 187 -6.37 -2.79 3.58
CA ILE A 187 -7.16 -3.91 4.07
C ILE A 187 -6.92 -5.13 3.20
N LEU A 188 -6.69 -6.29 3.82
CA LEU A 188 -6.70 -7.60 3.17
C LEU A 188 -7.64 -8.53 3.92
N LEU A 189 -8.65 -9.00 3.21
CA LEU A 189 -9.66 -9.93 3.71
C LEU A 189 -9.19 -11.36 3.43
N VAL A 190 -9.37 -12.23 4.41
CA VAL A 190 -9.02 -13.64 4.33
C VAL A 190 -10.31 -14.45 4.44
N GLY A 191 -10.52 -15.37 3.50
CA GLY A 191 -11.70 -16.23 3.41
C GLY A 191 -13.04 -15.50 3.34
N ASP A 192 -14.09 -16.27 3.58
CA ASP A 192 -15.46 -15.76 3.66
C ASP A 192 -15.70 -15.07 5.01
N SER A 193 -16.50 -14.02 4.99
CA SER A 193 -17.03 -13.35 6.17
C SER A 193 -17.94 -14.30 6.96
N PRO A 194 -17.58 -14.67 8.20
CA PRO A 194 -18.44 -15.52 9.02
C PRO A 194 -19.67 -14.75 9.54
N LYS A 195 -19.67 -13.42 9.43
CA LYS A 195 -20.74 -12.54 9.93
C LYS A 195 -21.93 -12.42 8.98
N ARG A 196 -21.82 -12.90 7.73
CA ARG A 196 -22.87 -12.72 6.72
C ARG A 196 -23.16 -14.04 6.00
N PRO A 197 -24.45 -14.41 5.80
CA PRO A 197 -24.81 -15.64 5.10
C PRO A 197 -24.24 -15.75 3.68
N SER A 198 -24.00 -14.62 2.99
CA SER A 198 -23.42 -14.59 1.66
C SER A 198 -21.91 -14.85 1.61
N GLY A 199 -21.23 -14.86 2.76
CA GLY A 199 -19.76 -14.91 2.81
C GLY A 199 -19.06 -13.60 2.40
N ASN A 200 -19.77 -12.61 1.87
CA ASN A 200 -19.16 -11.35 1.45
C ASN A 200 -18.81 -10.45 2.65
N TRP A 201 -17.72 -9.71 2.52
CA TRP A 201 -17.31 -8.62 3.39
C TRP A 201 -17.96 -7.31 2.94
N ALA A 202 -18.22 -6.42 3.90
CA ALA A 202 -18.68 -5.06 3.62
C ALA A 202 -17.52 -4.10 3.91
N ILE A 203 -17.01 -3.44 2.88
CA ILE A 203 -15.87 -2.51 2.98
C ILE A 203 -16.37 -1.10 2.77
N GLY A 204 -16.13 -0.24 3.77
CA GLY A 204 -16.38 1.19 3.67
C GLY A 204 -15.31 1.87 2.82
N VAL A 205 -15.73 2.79 1.96
CA VAL A 205 -14.84 3.71 1.24
C VAL A 205 -14.86 5.03 1.99
N GLN A 206 -13.68 5.49 2.43
CA GLN A 206 -13.53 6.68 3.26
C GLN A 206 -14.11 7.92 2.58
N ASP A 207 -14.89 8.68 3.33
CA ASP A 207 -15.29 10.03 2.96
C ASP A 207 -14.08 10.98 3.15
N PRO A 208 -13.61 11.66 2.09
CA PRO A 208 -12.46 12.57 2.16
C PRO A 208 -12.70 13.82 3.03
N LYS A 209 -13.96 14.16 3.33
CA LYS A 209 -14.36 15.30 4.17
C LYS A 209 -14.68 14.90 5.61
N ALA A 210 -14.92 13.61 5.87
CA ALA A 210 -15.15 13.11 7.22
C ALA A 210 -13.85 12.80 7.97
N SER A 211 -13.95 12.71 9.30
CA SER A 211 -12.90 12.07 10.10
C SER A 211 -12.70 10.62 9.68
N ARG A 212 -11.48 10.09 9.89
CA ARG A 212 -11.15 8.69 9.61
C ARG A 212 -12.20 7.74 10.20
N GLY A 213 -12.72 6.84 9.38
CA GLY A 213 -13.77 5.89 9.72
C GLY A 213 -15.19 6.30 9.28
N GLY A 214 -15.39 7.56 8.85
CA GLY A 214 -16.58 7.98 8.13
C GLY A 214 -16.50 7.52 6.67
N ASN A 215 -17.54 6.84 6.18
CA ASN A 215 -17.56 6.28 4.83
C ASN A 215 -18.56 7.01 3.94
N ILE A 216 -18.16 7.38 2.73
CA ILE A 216 -19.05 7.97 1.72
C ILE A 216 -19.91 6.91 1.03
N THR A 217 -19.36 5.70 0.90
CA THR A 217 -20.08 4.53 0.39
C THR A 217 -19.50 3.24 0.99
N SER A 218 -20.09 2.10 0.65
CA SER A 218 -19.53 0.79 0.96
C SER A 218 -19.72 -0.17 -0.20
N VAL A 219 -18.85 -1.19 -0.32
CA VAL A 219 -18.96 -2.28 -1.29
C VAL A 219 -19.03 -3.64 -0.63
N MET A 220 -19.82 -4.53 -1.24
CA MET A 220 -19.91 -5.93 -0.85
C MET A 220 -18.98 -6.75 -1.73
N VAL A 221 -17.98 -7.38 -1.13
CA VAL A 221 -16.91 -8.07 -1.86
C VAL A 221 -16.60 -9.42 -1.23
N GLN A 222 -16.10 -10.36 -2.03
CA GLN A 222 -15.52 -11.59 -1.51
C GLN A 222 -14.13 -11.32 -0.91
N GLU A 223 -13.41 -12.37 -0.55
CA GLU A 223 -11.99 -12.31 -0.18
C GLU A 223 -11.19 -11.50 -1.22
N CYS A 224 -10.64 -10.36 -0.78
CA CYS A 224 -9.82 -9.48 -1.58
C CYS A 224 -9.00 -8.52 -0.71
N SER A 225 -8.05 -7.83 -1.32
CA SER A 225 -7.45 -6.63 -0.78
C SER A 225 -8.25 -5.40 -1.21
N ALA A 226 -8.40 -4.44 -0.32
CA ALA A 226 -8.92 -3.10 -0.60
C ALA A 226 -7.88 -2.06 -0.15
N VAL A 227 -7.37 -1.25 -1.07
CA VAL A 227 -6.34 -0.23 -0.79
C VAL A 227 -6.76 1.12 -1.34
N THR A 228 -6.58 2.16 -0.53
CA THR A 228 -6.97 3.52 -0.88
C THR A 228 -5.73 4.43 -1.00
N SER A 229 -5.69 5.23 -2.06
CA SER A 229 -4.79 6.40 -2.19
C SER A 229 -5.65 7.65 -2.28
N GLY A 230 -5.29 8.70 -1.54
CA GLY A 230 -6.06 9.94 -1.55
C GLY A 230 -5.24 11.18 -1.21
N THR A 231 -5.77 12.33 -1.59
CA THR A 231 -5.12 13.66 -1.41
C THR A 231 -5.34 14.24 -0.01
N TYR A 232 -6.18 13.59 0.80
CA TYR A 232 -6.61 14.07 2.11
C TYR A 232 -5.76 13.54 3.28
N GLU A 233 -4.88 12.56 3.07
CA GLU A 233 -4.11 11.98 4.17
C GLU A 233 -2.98 12.90 4.67
N ARG A 234 -2.16 13.43 3.75
CA ARG A 234 -0.99 14.27 4.06
C ARG A 234 -0.86 15.37 3.03
N TYR A 235 -0.84 16.61 3.49
CA TYR A 235 -0.72 17.79 2.64
C TYR A 235 -0.04 18.97 3.35
N LEU A 236 0.51 19.87 2.53
CA LEU A 236 1.07 21.16 2.89
C LEU A 236 0.16 22.25 2.29
N VAL A 237 -0.02 23.37 3.01
CA VAL A 237 -0.73 24.55 2.49
C VAL A 237 0.24 25.74 2.51
N VAL A 238 0.51 26.33 1.35
CA VAL A 238 1.36 27.52 1.18
C VAL A 238 0.64 28.47 0.23
N ASP A 239 0.52 29.74 0.61
CA ASP A 239 -0.15 30.79 -0.16
C ASP A 239 -1.56 30.41 -0.67
N GLY A 240 -2.31 29.70 0.18
CA GLY A 240 -3.66 29.23 -0.15
C GLY A 240 -3.72 28.02 -1.10
N LYS A 241 -2.58 27.53 -1.58
CA LYS A 241 -2.49 26.34 -2.45
C LYS A 241 -2.15 25.09 -1.63
N LYS A 242 -2.89 24.01 -1.90
CA LYS A 242 -2.72 22.70 -1.25
C LYS A 242 -1.79 21.81 -2.08
N TYR A 243 -0.79 21.21 -1.44
CA TYR A 243 0.18 20.28 -2.02
C TYR A 243 0.10 18.96 -1.25
N HIS A 244 -0.40 17.89 -1.88
CA HIS A 244 -0.49 16.57 -1.23
C HIS A 244 0.75 15.72 -1.48
N HIS A 245 0.95 14.69 -0.65
CA HIS A 245 2.12 13.81 -0.69
C HIS A 245 2.26 12.91 -1.94
N LEU A 246 1.21 12.78 -2.77
CA LEU A 246 1.26 11.99 -4.00
C LEU A 246 2.00 12.77 -5.10
N ILE A 247 3.33 12.65 -5.12
CA ILE A 247 4.22 13.25 -6.11
C ILE A 247 4.20 12.45 -7.41
N ASP A 248 4.02 13.13 -8.53
CA ASP A 248 4.14 12.55 -9.85
C ASP A 248 5.63 12.44 -10.25
N PRO A 249 6.18 11.23 -10.43
CA PRO A 249 7.58 11.03 -10.81
C PRO A 249 7.91 11.49 -12.22
N ARG A 250 6.92 11.95 -13.01
CA ARG A 250 7.11 12.51 -14.35
C ARG A 250 7.33 14.03 -14.31
N THR A 251 6.89 14.69 -13.24
CA THR A 251 6.96 16.16 -13.09
C THR A 251 7.76 16.59 -11.87
N GLY A 252 7.81 15.78 -10.82
CA GLY A 252 8.42 16.12 -9.53
C GLY A 252 7.51 16.95 -8.60
N TYR A 253 6.26 17.18 -8.97
CA TYR A 253 5.26 17.91 -8.17
C TYR A 253 4.13 16.98 -7.73
N PRO A 254 3.34 17.34 -6.70
CA PRO A 254 2.05 16.69 -6.46
C PRO A 254 1.21 16.61 -7.73
N VAL A 255 0.66 15.43 -8.04
CA VAL A 255 -0.22 15.26 -9.21
C VAL A 255 -1.42 16.20 -9.13
N GLN A 256 -1.78 16.83 -10.24
CA GLN A 256 -2.99 17.64 -10.32
C GLN A 256 -4.15 16.73 -10.72
N THR A 257 -5.20 16.68 -9.90
CA THR A 257 -6.35 15.79 -10.11
C THR A 257 -7.58 16.31 -9.39
N ASP A 258 -8.75 16.00 -9.94
CA ASP A 258 -10.05 16.23 -9.30
C ASP A 258 -10.44 15.07 -8.37
N LEU A 259 -9.64 14.00 -8.32
CA LEU A 259 -9.85 12.89 -7.40
C LEU A 259 -9.48 13.27 -5.97
N ALA A 260 -10.40 13.01 -5.05
CA ALA A 260 -10.11 12.98 -3.63
C ALA A 260 -9.43 11.67 -3.23
N GLY A 261 -9.86 10.54 -3.81
CA GLY A 261 -9.24 9.24 -3.59
C GLY A 261 -9.71 8.14 -4.54
N VAL A 262 -8.92 7.08 -4.64
CA VAL A 262 -9.25 5.85 -5.36
C VAL A 262 -9.08 4.68 -4.41
N THR A 263 -10.06 3.79 -4.37
CA THR A 263 -9.97 2.50 -3.65
C THR A 263 -9.98 1.36 -4.65
N THR A 264 -8.93 0.56 -4.70
CA THR A 264 -8.85 -0.61 -5.59
C THR A 264 -9.10 -1.90 -4.83
N PHE A 265 -9.71 -2.85 -5.54
CA PHE A 265 -10.02 -4.18 -5.04
C PHE A 265 -9.30 -5.21 -5.92
N THR A 266 -8.42 -6.01 -5.32
CA THR A 266 -7.62 -7.02 -6.04
C THR A 266 -7.48 -8.30 -5.22
N LYS A 267 -7.01 -9.40 -5.82
CA LYS A 267 -6.77 -10.65 -5.07
C LYS A 267 -5.55 -10.60 -4.15
N LYS A 268 -4.51 -9.84 -4.52
CA LYS A 268 -3.27 -9.67 -3.75
C LYS A 268 -3.09 -8.24 -3.35
N SER A 269 -2.67 -8.02 -2.11
CA SER A 269 -2.58 -6.69 -1.54
C SER A 269 -1.45 -5.86 -2.13
N VAL A 270 -0.33 -6.47 -2.52
CA VAL A 270 0.72 -5.78 -3.27
C VAL A 270 0.21 -5.23 -4.62
N ASP A 271 -0.66 -5.98 -5.31
CA ASP A 271 -1.27 -5.54 -6.56
C ASP A 271 -2.26 -4.39 -6.30
N ALA A 272 -2.97 -4.39 -5.17
CA ALA A 272 -3.88 -3.30 -4.82
C ALA A 272 -3.13 -1.97 -4.65
N GLU A 273 -1.99 -1.96 -3.95
CA GLU A 273 -1.14 -0.76 -3.82
C GLU A 273 -0.67 -0.24 -5.19
N ILE A 274 -0.14 -1.12 -6.05
CA ILE A 274 0.34 -0.77 -7.40
C ILE A 274 -0.79 -0.20 -8.26
N GLU A 275 -1.91 -0.92 -8.35
CA GLU A 275 -3.01 -0.54 -9.22
C GLU A 275 -3.79 0.66 -8.68
N CYS A 276 -3.81 0.86 -7.36
CA CYS A 276 -4.36 2.07 -6.75
C CYS A 276 -3.59 3.30 -7.25
N LYS A 277 -2.25 3.26 -7.26
CA LYS A 277 -1.46 4.33 -7.86
C LYS A 277 -1.75 4.46 -9.35
N ARG A 278 -1.81 3.36 -10.11
CA ARG A 278 -2.10 3.40 -11.55
C ARG A 278 -3.38 4.15 -11.88
N LEU A 279 -4.48 3.77 -11.24
CA LEU A 279 -5.78 4.41 -11.47
C LEU A 279 -5.81 5.84 -10.93
N PHE A 280 -5.19 6.10 -9.77
CA PHE A 280 -5.12 7.45 -9.22
C PHE A 280 -4.39 8.43 -10.14
N PHE A 281 -3.22 8.03 -10.69
CA PHE A 281 -2.45 8.86 -11.62
C PHE A 281 -3.06 8.93 -13.04
N ALA A 282 -3.89 7.96 -13.43
CA ALA A 282 -4.68 8.04 -14.65
C ALA A 282 -5.85 9.03 -14.50
N GLY A 283 -6.42 9.16 -13.29
CA GLY A 283 -7.50 10.10 -13.01
C GLY A 283 -8.90 9.58 -13.35
N HIS A 284 -9.01 8.40 -13.98
CA HIS A 284 -10.27 7.81 -14.45
C HIS A 284 -10.13 6.28 -14.59
N PRO A 285 -11.23 5.52 -14.74
CA PRO A 285 -11.18 4.11 -15.11
C PRO A 285 -10.40 3.87 -16.41
N ILE A 286 -9.54 2.85 -16.44
CA ILE A 286 -8.72 2.53 -17.62
C ILE A 286 -9.42 1.42 -18.44
N PRO A 287 -9.72 1.62 -19.73
CA PRO A 287 -10.28 0.56 -20.58
C PRO A 287 -9.41 -0.70 -20.60
N GLY A 288 -10.01 -1.87 -20.47
CA GLY A 288 -9.29 -3.16 -20.42
C GLY A 288 -8.53 -3.41 -19.11
N TRP A 289 -8.66 -2.54 -18.09
CA TRP A 289 -7.99 -2.76 -16.80
C TRP A 289 -8.37 -4.10 -16.16
N HIS A 290 -9.62 -4.54 -16.34
CA HIS A 290 -10.17 -5.81 -15.87
C HIS A 290 -9.76 -7.06 -16.66
N ASP A 291 -9.00 -6.92 -17.75
CA ASP A 291 -8.50 -8.07 -18.51
C ASP A 291 -7.61 -8.98 -17.64
N ASN A 292 -7.03 -8.41 -16.57
CA ASN A 292 -6.40 -9.18 -15.51
C ASN A 292 -7.44 -9.56 -14.43
N VAL A 293 -7.75 -10.85 -14.37
CA VAL A 293 -8.70 -11.48 -13.43
C VAL A 293 -8.38 -11.29 -11.93
N ASN A 294 -7.20 -10.77 -11.59
CA ASN A 294 -6.84 -10.42 -10.21
C ASN A 294 -7.32 -9.01 -9.81
N ARG A 295 -7.80 -8.19 -10.76
CA ARG A 295 -8.34 -6.85 -10.54
C ARG A 295 -9.86 -6.92 -10.51
N ILE A 296 -10.40 -6.83 -9.30
CA ILE A 296 -11.83 -7.07 -9.03
C ILE A 296 -12.65 -5.83 -9.36
N GLY A 297 -12.18 -4.64 -8.98
CA GLY A 297 -12.97 -3.42 -9.09
C GLY A 297 -12.23 -2.21 -8.55
N ALA A 298 -12.76 -1.03 -8.78
CA ALA A 298 -12.30 0.19 -8.15
C ALA A 298 -13.47 1.11 -7.80
N VAL A 299 -13.25 2.01 -6.83
CA VAL A 299 -14.16 3.10 -6.50
C VAL A 299 -13.37 4.39 -6.52
N PHE A 300 -13.83 5.34 -7.34
CA PHE A 300 -13.26 6.68 -7.45
C PHE A 300 -14.14 7.64 -6.66
N VAL A 301 -13.51 8.47 -5.85
CA VAL A 301 -14.17 9.53 -5.09
C VAL A 301 -13.56 10.85 -5.53
N TYR A 302 -14.38 11.74 -6.08
CA TYR A 302 -13.98 13.04 -6.59
C TYR A 302 -14.08 14.11 -5.49
N ALA A 303 -13.40 15.25 -5.68
CA ALA A 303 -13.34 16.33 -4.71
C ALA A 303 -14.70 17.00 -4.44
N ASP A 304 -15.63 16.89 -5.39
CA ASP A 304 -17.02 17.32 -5.29
C ASP A 304 -17.95 16.25 -4.65
N GLU A 305 -17.38 15.18 -4.10
CA GLU A 305 -18.08 14.04 -3.49
C GLU A 305 -18.82 13.13 -4.49
N HIS A 306 -18.67 13.35 -5.81
CA HIS A 306 -19.11 12.36 -6.78
C HIS A 306 -18.37 11.02 -6.57
N VAL A 307 -19.09 9.92 -6.69
CA VAL A 307 -18.55 8.56 -6.57
C VAL A 307 -18.84 7.79 -7.85
N GLU A 308 -17.77 7.29 -8.48
CA GLU A 308 -17.82 6.44 -9.65
C GLU A 308 -17.36 5.02 -9.28
N TYR A 309 -18.12 4.02 -9.72
CA TYR A 309 -17.86 2.62 -9.44
C TYR A 309 -17.39 1.93 -10.71
N ASP A 310 -16.21 1.32 -10.64
CA ASP A 310 -15.64 0.54 -11.73
C ASP A 310 -15.77 -0.97 -11.41
N ASN A 311 -16.55 -1.67 -12.24
CA ASN A 311 -16.87 -3.10 -12.13
C ASN A 311 -17.58 -3.54 -10.82
N PHE A 312 -18.44 -2.68 -10.26
CA PHE A 312 -19.33 -3.03 -9.14
C PHE A 312 -20.83 -3.04 -9.46
N GLY A 313 -21.20 -2.89 -10.74
CA GLY A 313 -22.57 -2.80 -11.23
C GLY A 313 -23.30 -1.52 -10.77
N ASP A 314 -24.27 -1.08 -11.55
CA ASP A 314 -25.21 -0.05 -11.09
C ASP A 314 -26.07 -0.65 -9.97
N ARG A 315 -26.12 0.04 -8.82
CA ARG A 315 -26.95 -0.35 -7.68
C ARG A 315 -28.36 0.21 -7.79
#